data_AF-A0A850X692-F1
#
_entry.id   AF-A0A850X692-F1
#
_cell.length_a   1.000
_cell.length_b   1.000
_cell.length_c   1.000
_cell.angle_alpha   90.00
_cell.angle_beta   90.00
_cell.angle_gamma   90.00
#
_symmetry.space_group_name_H-M   'P 1'
#
loop_
_entity.id
_entity.type
_entity.pdbx_description
1 polymer ?
#
loop_
_entity_poly.entity_id
_entity_poly.type
_entity_poly.pdbx_seq_one_letter_code
_entity_poly.pdbx_strand_id
1 'polypeptide(L)'
;QLLPLAAEQLQWMPLVNPKLHMPVIKFIYWSIRQLDTGVQHAVMTSTMRRLGEDIFKGVVSKGNPHISSEQSTESKSKSAAFFKSSCMPLRFLSTLIVLKTVTQVDYLAQAFDSLHIDLKTDEGKALFLEYQCVPVILSHLKVSSRGLLSSALDGLLQMTMESGSLQPFLEACSNESFFRTCSALLRSSKLDVQILEKLCVLLQKLSRIKSNKKMFELFNLHQMIQELHRTANPDDAFLCINLNSIRLNLGLSRSNSLTCSLST
;
A
#
# COMPACT_ATOMS: atom_id res chain seq x y z
N GLN A 1 -20.99 -14.76 -2.25
CA GLN A 1 -22.33 -14.25 -1.90
C GLN A 1 -22.34 -13.23 -0.76
N LEU A 2 -21.28 -13.09 0.06
CA LEU A 2 -21.28 -12.21 1.25
C LEU A 2 -21.12 -10.70 0.96
N LEU A 3 -20.37 -10.32 -0.07
CA LEU A 3 -20.07 -8.90 -0.32
C LEU A 3 -21.28 -8.04 -0.74
N PRO A 4 -22.23 -8.53 -1.58
CA PRO A 4 -23.45 -7.79 -1.88
C PRO A 4 -24.29 -7.53 -0.62
N LEU A 5 -24.40 -8.52 0.27
CA LEU A 5 -25.06 -8.35 1.56
C LEU A 5 -24.35 -7.29 2.42
N ALA A 6 -23.01 -7.30 2.46
CA ALA A 6 -22.25 -6.27 3.16
C ALA A 6 -22.47 -4.86 2.57
N ALA A 7 -22.58 -4.75 1.25
CA ALA A 7 -22.91 -3.50 0.58
C ALA A 7 -24.31 -2.99 0.95
N GLU A 8 -25.29 -3.88 1.06
CA GLU A 8 -26.63 -3.54 1.56
C GLU A 8 -26.57 -3.08 3.02
N GLN A 9 -25.86 -3.79 3.89
CA GLN A 9 -25.69 -3.38 5.29
C GLN A 9 -25.02 -2.01 5.43
N LEU A 10 -24.06 -1.70 4.56
CA LEU A 10 -23.41 -0.39 4.54
C LEU A 10 -24.42 0.75 4.32
N GLN A 11 -25.46 0.53 3.52
CA GLN A 11 -26.50 1.53 3.23
C GLN A 11 -27.34 1.90 4.47
N TRP A 12 -27.44 1.00 5.45
CA TRP A 12 -28.19 1.22 6.69
C TRP A 12 -27.36 1.90 7.79
N MET A 13 -26.04 2.01 7.62
CA MET A 13 -25.12 2.55 8.63
C MET A 13 -25.47 3.95 9.17
N PRO A 14 -26.05 4.88 8.40
CA PRO A 14 -26.47 6.19 8.93
C PRO A 14 -27.62 6.11 9.95
N LEU A 15 -28.34 4.98 10.00
CA LEU A 15 -29.51 4.78 10.84
C LEU A 15 -29.22 3.93 12.08
N VAL A 16 -28.06 3.29 12.15
CA VAL A 16 -27.67 2.41 13.27
C VAL A 16 -26.66 3.08 14.20
N ASN A 17 -26.38 2.42 15.33
CA ASN A 17 -25.39 2.89 16.29
C ASN A 17 -23.99 3.01 15.65
N PRO A 18 -23.30 4.18 15.73
CA PRO A 18 -21.96 4.36 15.18
C PRO A 18 -20.91 3.37 15.69
N LYS A 19 -21.11 2.77 16.87
CA LYS A 19 -20.25 1.70 17.40
C LYS A 19 -20.20 0.47 16.48
N LEU A 20 -21.20 0.28 15.62
CA LEU A 20 -21.26 -0.82 14.66
C LEU A 20 -20.48 -0.54 13.36
N HIS A 21 -20.08 0.71 13.09
CA HIS A 21 -19.37 1.06 11.86
C HIS A 21 -18.04 0.33 11.75
N MET A 22 -17.26 0.26 12.83
CA MET A 22 -15.94 -0.40 12.81
C MET A 22 -16.03 -1.92 12.56
N PRO A 23 -16.88 -2.70 13.27
CA PRO A 23 -17.09 -4.11 12.95
C PRO A 23 -17.50 -4.36 11.49
N VAL A 24 -18.41 -3.55 10.94
CA VAL A 24 -18.88 -3.70 9.55
C VAL A 24 -17.77 -3.39 8.56
N ILE A 25 -17.03 -2.28 8.73
CA ILE A 25 -15.90 -1.93 7.86
C ILE A 25 -14.78 -2.99 7.96
N LYS A 26 -14.52 -3.53 9.16
CA LYS A 26 -13.56 -4.62 9.34
C LYS A 26 -13.98 -5.89 8.62
N PHE A 27 -15.26 -6.27 8.72
CA PHE A 27 -15.80 -7.41 7.99
C PHE A 27 -15.69 -7.23 6.46
N ILE A 28 -16.02 -6.04 5.96
CA ILE A 28 -15.89 -5.70 4.54
C ILE A 28 -14.44 -5.85 4.07
N TYR A 29 -13.48 -5.26 4.79
CA TYR A 29 -12.07 -5.30 4.43
C TYR A 29 -11.57 -6.74 4.30
N TRP A 30 -11.80 -7.56 5.32
CA TRP A 30 -11.37 -8.96 5.30
C TRP A 30 -12.09 -9.77 4.21
N SER A 31 -13.37 -9.48 3.95
CA SER A 31 -14.11 -10.12 2.86
C SER A 31 -13.49 -9.81 1.49
N ILE A 32 -13.10 -8.56 1.24
CA ILE A 32 -12.41 -8.17 -0.01
C ILE A 32 -11.05 -8.85 -0.12
N ARG A 33 -10.28 -8.88 0.98
CA ARG A 33 -8.94 -9.49 1.01
C ARG A 33 -8.93 -10.97 0.63
N GLN A 34 -10.00 -11.71 0.95
CA GLN A 34 -10.10 -13.13 0.60
C GLN A 34 -10.46 -13.38 -0.88
N LEU A 35 -10.90 -12.36 -1.62
CA LEU A 35 -11.29 -12.51 -3.04
C LEU A 35 -10.09 -12.46 -4.00
N ASP A 36 -8.90 -12.07 -3.55
CA ASP A 36 -7.69 -11.95 -4.37
C ASP A 36 -7.17 -13.29 -4.93
N THR A 37 -7.70 -14.42 -4.46
CA THR A 37 -7.17 -15.76 -4.75
C THR A 37 -8.05 -16.61 -5.66
N GLY A 38 -9.12 -16.08 -6.27
CA GLY A 38 -10.06 -16.91 -7.05
C GLY A 38 -10.80 -16.24 -8.21
N VAL A 39 -11.41 -17.10 -9.05
CA VAL A 39 -12.25 -16.76 -10.23
C VAL A 39 -13.41 -15.80 -9.89
N GLN A 40 -13.80 -15.73 -8.62
CA GLN A 40 -14.86 -14.85 -8.10
C GLN A 40 -14.52 -13.35 -8.19
N HIS A 41 -13.24 -12.97 -8.30
CA HIS A 41 -12.83 -11.57 -8.38
C HIS A 41 -13.45 -10.84 -9.59
N ALA A 42 -13.46 -11.49 -10.76
CA ALA A 42 -14.00 -10.90 -11.98
C ALA A 42 -15.51 -10.63 -11.88
N VAL A 43 -16.25 -11.57 -11.26
CA VAL A 43 -17.71 -11.48 -11.08
C VAL A 43 -18.09 -10.36 -10.09
N MET A 44 -17.22 -10.07 -9.12
CA MET A 44 -17.54 -9.14 -8.02
C MET A 44 -16.94 -7.74 -8.17
N THR A 45 -16.24 -7.47 -9.28
CA THR A 45 -15.53 -6.19 -9.51
C THR A 45 -16.44 -4.97 -9.42
N SER A 46 -17.65 -5.03 -10.01
CA SER A 46 -18.62 -3.92 -9.93
C SER A 46 -19.12 -3.67 -8.51
N THR A 47 -19.33 -4.75 -7.73
CA THR A 47 -19.79 -4.66 -6.34
C THR A 47 -18.70 -4.06 -5.45
N MET A 48 -17.45 -4.52 -5.61
CA MET A 48 -16.29 -3.97 -4.91
C MET A 48 -16.13 -2.47 -5.20
N ARG A 49 -16.17 -2.08 -6.47
CA ARG A 49 -16.04 -0.67 -6.87
C ARG A 49 -17.13 0.20 -6.22
N ARG A 50 -18.39 -0.22 -6.28
CA ARG A 50 -19.51 0.51 -5.66
C ARG A 50 -19.32 0.65 -4.15
N LEU A 51 -18.91 -0.43 -3.49
CA LEU A 51 -18.62 -0.42 -2.05
C LEU A 51 -17.50 0.58 -1.69
N GLY A 52 -16.42 0.59 -2.48
CA GLY A 52 -15.34 1.55 -2.34
C GLY A 52 -15.79 3.00 -2.50
N GLU A 53 -16.64 3.26 -3.50
CA GLU A 53 -17.22 4.58 -3.74
C GLU A 53 -18.15 5.04 -2.61
N ASP A 54 -18.98 4.14 -2.08
CA ASP A 54 -19.86 4.42 -0.95
C ASP A 54 -19.07 4.70 0.34
N ILE A 55 -18.00 3.94 0.60
CA ILE A 55 -17.10 4.15 1.75
C ILE A 55 -16.36 5.49 1.63
N PHE A 56 -15.89 5.82 0.42
CA PHE A 56 -15.16 7.05 0.16
C PHE A 56 -16.06 8.29 0.33
N LYS A 57 -17.24 8.27 -0.29
CA LYS A 57 -18.18 9.41 -0.27
C LYS A 57 -18.93 9.52 1.06
N GLY A 58 -19.09 8.41 1.77
CA GLY A 58 -20.05 8.27 2.86
C GLY A 58 -21.43 7.88 2.35
N VAL A 59 -22.23 7.30 3.22
CA VAL A 59 -23.60 6.87 2.93
C VAL A 59 -24.56 7.84 3.56
N VAL A 60 -25.59 8.26 2.82
CA VAL A 60 -26.67 9.12 3.33
C VAL A 60 -27.95 8.32 3.41
N SER A 61 -28.69 8.45 4.51
CA SER A 61 -30.03 7.89 4.61
C SER A 61 -30.93 8.59 3.60
N LYS A 62 -31.43 7.86 2.61
CA LYS A 62 -32.55 8.32 1.78
C LYS A 62 -33.78 8.33 2.68
N GLY A 63 -34.31 9.52 2.98
CA GLY A 63 -35.57 9.66 3.69
C GLY A 63 -36.66 8.84 2.99
N ASN A 64 -37.55 8.25 3.78
CA ASN A 64 -38.66 7.45 3.25
C ASN A 64 -39.52 8.31 2.30
N PRO A 65 -39.68 7.95 1.01
CA PRO A 65 -40.52 8.73 0.08
C PRO A 65 -42.02 8.65 0.39
N HIS A 66 -42.44 7.88 1.40
CA HIS A 66 -43.85 7.62 1.73
C HIS A 66 -44.45 8.44 2.88
N ILE A 67 -43.78 9.49 3.37
CA ILE A 67 -44.36 10.36 4.40
C ILE A 67 -44.55 11.77 3.83
N SER A 68 -45.62 11.94 3.07
CA SER A 68 -46.25 13.25 2.87
C SER A 68 -47.04 13.60 4.13
N SER A 69 -46.50 14.43 5.01
CA SER A 69 -47.30 15.37 5.82
C SER A 69 -46.37 16.27 6.64
N GLU A 70 -46.39 17.55 6.28
CA GLU A 70 -46.33 18.73 7.15
C GLU A 70 -45.72 18.54 8.55
N GLN A 71 -44.40 18.78 8.67
CA GLN A 71 -43.78 19.55 9.76
C GLN A 71 -42.30 19.75 9.46
N SER A 72 -41.99 20.93 8.93
CA SER A 72 -40.63 21.40 8.68
C SER A 72 -39.97 21.83 9.98
N THR A 73 -39.15 20.95 10.55
CA THR A 73 -37.96 21.34 11.31
C THR A 73 -36.80 20.50 10.80
N GLU A 74 -35.96 21.08 9.94
CA GLU A 74 -34.62 20.59 9.51
C GLU A 74 -34.27 19.14 9.91
N SER A 75 -34.85 18.15 9.22
CA SER A 75 -34.37 16.78 9.35
C SER A 75 -33.04 16.69 8.59
N LYS A 76 -31.92 17.07 9.23
CA LYS A 76 -30.58 16.84 8.67
C LYS A 76 -30.51 15.37 8.25
N SER A 77 -30.36 15.13 6.94
CA SER A 77 -30.19 13.79 6.40
C SER A 77 -29.05 13.11 7.15
N LYS A 78 -29.35 12.03 7.88
CA LYS A 78 -28.33 11.30 8.64
C LYS A 78 -27.34 10.71 7.64
N SER A 79 -26.05 10.96 7.86
CA SER A 79 -24.95 10.47 7.03
C SER A 79 -23.94 9.71 7.88
N ALA A 80 -23.40 8.62 7.34
CA ALA A 80 -22.29 7.88 7.90
C ALA A 80 -21.04 8.17 7.07
N ALA A 81 -20.04 8.80 7.70
CA ALA A 81 -18.74 9.06 7.10
C ALA A 81 -17.74 8.01 7.58
N PHE A 82 -17.08 7.32 6.64
CA PHE A 82 -16.10 6.28 6.92
C PHE A 82 -14.69 6.75 6.59
N PHE A 83 -14.43 7.05 5.31
CA PHE A 83 -13.14 7.57 4.85
C PHE A 83 -12.77 8.92 5.48
N LYS A 84 -13.76 9.78 5.74
CA LYS A 84 -13.55 11.09 6.39
C LYS A 84 -13.81 11.08 7.91
N SER A 85 -13.83 9.90 8.52
CA SER A 85 -14.05 9.75 9.96
C SER A 85 -12.92 10.38 10.79
N SER A 86 -13.27 11.01 11.91
CA SER A 86 -12.30 11.46 12.92
C SER A 86 -11.71 10.29 13.72
N CYS A 87 -12.42 9.15 13.80
CA CYS A 87 -11.89 7.91 14.37
C CYS A 87 -10.86 7.32 13.40
N MET A 88 -9.60 7.35 13.82
CA MET A 88 -8.45 6.94 12.99
C MET A 88 -8.52 5.46 12.56
N PRO A 89 -8.75 4.45 13.43
CA PRO A 89 -8.86 3.06 12.98
C PRO A 89 -9.93 2.84 11.89
N LEU A 90 -11.08 3.53 12.02
CA LEU A 90 -12.15 3.47 11.03
C LEU A 90 -11.74 4.10 9.70
N ARG A 91 -11.15 5.30 9.75
CA ARG A 91 -10.64 6.01 8.57
C ARG A 91 -9.54 5.22 7.87
N PHE A 92 -8.58 4.68 8.63
CA PHE A 92 -7.48 3.88 8.13
C PHE A 92 -7.97 2.66 7.35
N LEU A 93 -8.90 1.89 7.93
CA LEU A 93 -9.43 0.69 7.29
C LEU A 93 -10.29 1.03 6.06
N SER A 94 -11.05 2.12 6.13
CA SER A 94 -11.79 2.67 4.99
C SER A 94 -10.86 3.05 3.84
N THR A 95 -9.73 3.70 4.15
CA THR A 95 -8.67 4.03 3.18
C THR A 95 -8.15 2.78 2.47
N LEU A 96 -7.88 1.70 3.20
CA LEU A 96 -7.42 0.44 2.59
C LEU A 96 -8.47 -0.17 1.67
N ILE A 97 -9.75 -0.12 2.04
CA ILE A 97 -10.85 -0.60 1.18
C ILE A 97 -10.91 0.23 -0.10
N VAL A 98 -10.81 1.55 -0.02
CA VAL A 98 -10.79 2.42 -1.21
C VAL A 98 -9.60 2.07 -2.12
N LEU A 99 -8.40 1.94 -1.56
CA LEU A 99 -7.21 1.52 -2.31
C LEU A 99 -7.40 0.16 -2.98
N LYS A 100 -8.13 -0.77 -2.35
CA LYS A 100 -8.32 -2.12 -2.88
C LYS A 100 -9.39 -2.21 -3.97
N THR A 101 -10.36 -1.30 -3.98
CA THR A 101 -11.62 -1.47 -4.72
C THR A 101 -11.88 -0.43 -5.79
N VAL A 102 -11.28 0.77 -5.68
CA VAL A 102 -11.50 1.87 -6.61
C VAL A 102 -10.33 1.99 -7.59
N THR A 103 -10.62 2.45 -8.81
CA THR A 103 -9.61 2.69 -9.86
C THR A 103 -9.47 4.17 -10.24
N GLN A 104 -10.39 5.02 -9.80
CA GLN A 104 -10.38 6.46 -10.06
C GLN A 104 -9.16 7.12 -9.40
N VAL A 105 -8.32 7.80 -10.19
CA VAL A 105 -7.03 8.33 -9.73
C VAL A 105 -7.20 9.35 -8.60
N ASP A 106 -8.21 10.22 -8.67
CA ASP A 106 -8.45 11.24 -7.64
C ASP A 106 -8.81 10.65 -6.27
N TYR A 107 -9.49 9.50 -6.26
CA TYR A 107 -9.87 8.80 -5.03
C TYR A 107 -8.66 8.06 -4.46
N LEU A 108 -7.87 7.43 -5.33
CA LEU A 108 -6.63 6.77 -4.94
C LEU A 108 -5.60 7.76 -4.39
N ALA A 109 -5.46 8.94 -5.01
CA ALA A 109 -4.58 9.99 -4.53
C ALA A 109 -4.97 10.44 -3.11
N GLN A 110 -6.25 10.78 -2.90
CA GLN A 110 -6.75 11.15 -1.57
C GLN A 110 -6.60 10.01 -0.55
N ALA A 111 -6.79 8.76 -0.97
CA ALA A 111 -6.58 7.61 -0.10
C ALA A 111 -5.11 7.47 0.32
N PHE A 112 -4.16 7.65 -0.60
CA PHE A 112 -2.74 7.68 -0.25
C PHE A 112 -2.38 8.87 0.65
N ASP A 113 -2.96 10.04 0.43
CA ASP A 113 -2.73 11.21 1.29
C ASP A 113 -3.21 10.94 2.71
N SER A 114 -4.43 10.38 2.87
CA SER A 114 -4.95 9.99 4.19
C SER A 114 -4.07 8.92 4.85
N LEU A 115 -3.63 7.91 4.09
CA LEU A 115 -2.75 6.87 4.61
C LEU A 115 -1.42 7.47 5.07
N HIS A 116 -0.81 8.33 4.26
CA HIS A 116 0.47 8.96 4.57
C HIS A 116 0.40 9.80 5.86
N ILE A 117 -0.70 10.52 6.07
CA ILE A 117 -0.94 11.26 7.32
C ILE A 117 -0.97 10.30 8.51
N ASP A 118 -1.73 9.22 8.43
CA ASP A 118 -1.90 8.29 9.54
C ASP A 118 -0.60 7.53 9.88
N LEU A 119 0.21 7.18 8.87
CA LEU A 119 1.48 6.48 9.05
C LEU A 119 2.59 7.32 9.71
N LYS A 120 2.37 8.63 9.92
CA LYS A 120 3.27 9.45 10.74
C LYS A 120 3.17 9.13 12.24
N THR A 121 2.13 8.42 12.65
CA THR A 121 1.89 8.03 14.05
C THR A 121 2.24 6.55 14.28
N ASP A 122 2.64 6.20 15.50
CA ASP A 122 2.91 4.80 15.85
C ASP A 122 1.64 3.93 15.82
N GLU A 123 0.48 4.50 16.18
CA GLU A 123 -0.81 3.83 16.03
C GLU A 123 -1.08 3.46 14.57
N GLY A 124 -0.82 4.38 13.63
CA GLY A 124 -1.01 4.13 12.20
C GLY A 124 -0.10 3.05 11.66
N LYS A 125 1.15 3.03 12.11
CA LYS A 125 2.10 1.95 11.78
C LYS A 125 1.67 0.60 12.36
N ALA A 126 1.12 0.59 13.58
CA ALA A 126 0.56 -0.62 14.17
C ALA A 126 -0.65 -1.13 13.36
N LEU A 127 -1.57 -0.25 12.96
CA LEU A 127 -2.71 -0.60 12.09
C LEU A 127 -2.23 -1.09 10.72
N PHE A 128 -1.16 -0.50 10.17
CA PHE A 128 -0.56 -0.96 8.91
C PHE A 128 -0.18 -2.44 8.96
N LEU A 129 0.41 -2.87 10.07
CA LEU A 129 0.80 -4.25 10.34
C LEU A 129 -0.43 -5.13 10.66
N GLU A 130 -1.33 -4.68 11.53
CA GLU A 130 -2.55 -5.42 11.91
C GLU A 130 -3.37 -5.79 10.68
N TYR A 131 -3.57 -4.84 9.77
CA TYR A 131 -4.35 -5.03 8.55
C TYR A 131 -3.52 -5.52 7.37
N GLN A 132 -2.26 -5.90 7.58
CA GLN A 132 -1.38 -6.48 6.57
C GLN A 132 -1.33 -5.62 5.29
N CYS A 133 -1.00 -4.34 5.39
CA CYS A 133 -1.19 -3.40 4.27
C CYS A 133 -0.25 -3.63 3.07
N VAL A 134 0.89 -4.30 3.25
CA VAL A 134 1.91 -4.48 2.20
C VAL A 134 1.32 -4.94 0.85
N PRO A 135 0.52 -6.04 0.75
CA PRO A 135 -0.05 -6.48 -0.52
C PRO A 135 -1.01 -5.47 -1.16
N VAL A 136 -1.71 -4.67 -0.34
CA VAL A 136 -2.59 -3.60 -0.83
C VAL A 136 -1.75 -2.53 -1.52
N ILE A 137 -0.66 -2.08 -0.90
CA ILE A 137 0.24 -1.06 -1.46
C ILE A 137 0.98 -1.58 -2.69
N LEU A 138 1.45 -2.83 -2.67
CA LEU A 138 2.13 -3.45 -3.82
C LEU A 138 1.26 -3.45 -5.09
N SER A 139 -0.07 -3.57 -4.95
CA SER A 139 -0.99 -3.54 -6.10
C SER A 139 -1.02 -2.21 -6.86
N HIS A 140 -0.47 -1.15 -6.25
CA HIS A 140 -0.35 0.21 -6.80
C HIS A 140 1.07 0.58 -7.22
N LEU A 141 2.05 -0.30 -7.01
CA LEU A 141 3.42 -0.10 -7.49
C LEU A 141 3.51 -0.39 -9.00
N LYS A 142 2.89 0.48 -9.81
CA LYS A 142 2.78 0.35 -11.27
C LYS A 142 3.26 1.63 -11.96
N VAL A 143 4.06 1.46 -13.01
CA VAL A 143 4.65 2.59 -13.77
C VAL A 143 3.61 3.38 -14.56
N SER A 144 2.41 2.83 -14.77
CA SER A 144 1.33 3.50 -15.51
C SER A 144 0.81 4.77 -14.83
N SER A 145 1.04 4.97 -13.53
CA SER A 145 0.72 6.21 -12.82
C SER A 145 1.87 6.62 -11.91
N ARG A 146 2.72 7.55 -12.37
CA ARG A 146 3.89 8.02 -11.61
C ARG A 146 3.50 8.66 -10.27
N GLY A 147 2.44 9.48 -10.25
CA GLY A 147 1.96 10.11 -9.03
C GLY A 147 1.56 9.08 -7.97
N LEU A 148 0.71 8.12 -8.35
CA LEU A 148 0.28 7.06 -7.42
C LEU A 148 1.44 6.13 -7.02
N LEU A 149 2.36 5.83 -7.94
CA LEU A 149 3.58 5.08 -7.64
C LEU A 149 4.42 5.79 -6.57
N SER A 150 4.62 7.10 -6.72
CA SER A 150 5.32 7.92 -5.71
C SER A 150 4.61 7.83 -4.36
N SER A 151 3.31 8.09 -4.31
CA SER A 151 2.55 8.11 -3.06
C SER A 151 2.52 6.74 -2.37
N ALA A 152 2.46 5.64 -3.14
CA ALA A 152 2.55 4.29 -2.61
C ALA A 152 3.93 4.01 -1.99
N LEU A 153 5.02 4.42 -2.65
CA LEU A 153 6.37 4.32 -2.10
C LEU A 153 6.54 5.18 -0.86
N ASP A 154 5.99 6.40 -0.83
CA ASP A 154 6.03 7.28 0.33
C ASP A 154 5.35 6.64 1.55
N GLY A 155 4.23 5.94 1.35
CA GLY A 155 3.59 5.14 2.40
C GLY A 155 4.49 4.03 2.94
N LEU A 156 5.16 3.27 2.07
CA LEU A 156 6.12 2.23 2.48
C LEU A 156 7.34 2.84 3.21
N LEU A 157 7.82 4.00 2.76
CA LEU A 157 8.94 4.68 3.38
C LEU A 157 8.61 5.20 4.78
N GLN A 158 7.37 5.64 5.04
CA GLN A 158 6.96 6.00 6.40
C GLN A 158 7.10 4.83 7.40
N MET A 159 6.89 3.60 6.93
CA MET A 159 7.12 2.39 7.75
C MET A 159 8.61 2.08 7.99
N THR A 160 9.52 2.70 7.24
CA THR A 160 10.98 2.55 7.45
C THR A 160 11.56 3.49 8.50
N MET A 161 10.76 4.45 8.99
CA MET A 161 11.15 5.36 10.06
C MET A 161 11.36 4.61 11.36
N GLU A 162 12.35 5.04 12.15
CA GLU A 162 12.68 4.41 13.44
C GLU A 162 11.45 4.39 14.35
N SER A 163 11.01 3.17 14.71
CA SER A 163 9.85 2.89 15.55
C SER A 163 9.81 1.38 15.86
N GLY A 164 8.98 0.98 16.83
CA GLY A 164 8.75 -0.44 17.14
C GLY A 164 8.14 -1.26 15.99
N SER A 165 7.60 -0.58 14.96
CA SER A 165 6.98 -1.21 13.79
C SER A 165 7.97 -1.53 12.65
N LEU A 166 9.20 -0.99 12.70
CA LEU A 166 10.18 -1.13 11.61
C LEU A 166 10.52 -2.60 11.32
N GLN A 167 10.89 -3.36 12.36
CA GLN A 167 11.32 -4.75 12.18
C GLN A 167 10.16 -5.65 11.69
N PRO A 168 8.96 -5.63 12.30
CA PRO A 168 7.80 -6.34 11.76
C PRO A 168 7.43 -5.93 10.33
N PHE A 169 7.62 -4.66 9.96
CA PHE A 169 7.38 -4.20 8.58
C PHE A 169 8.38 -4.81 7.59
N LEU A 170 9.67 -4.84 7.93
CA LEU A 170 10.68 -5.44 7.07
C LEU A 170 10.44 -6.95 6.91
N GLU A 171 10.00 -7.64 7.97
CA GLU A 171 9.55 -9.04 7.92
C GLU A 171 8.34 -9.20 7.00
N ALA A 172 7.34 -8.33 7.10
CA ALA A 172 6.18 -8.34 6.21
C ALA A 172 6.56 -8.10 4.73
N CYS A 173 7.64 -7.37 4.46
CA CYS A 173 8.19 -7.17 3.11
C CYS A 173 9.10 -8.31 2.63
N SER A 174 9.53 -9.21 3.52
CA SER A 174 10.51 -10.27 3.24
C SER A 174 9.86 -11.51 2.57
N ASN A 175 9.19 -11.30 1.44
CA ASN A 175 8.46 -12.34 0.70
C ASN A 175 8.57 -12.17 -0.83
N GLU A 176 8.24 -13.22 -1.58
CA GLU A 176 8.33 -13.22 -3.04
C GLU A 176 7.55 -12.11 -3.73
N SER A 177 6.33 -11.79 -3.26
CA SER A 177 5.46 -10.80 -3.91
C SER A 177 6.10 -9.41 -3.91
N PHE A 178 6.71 -9.03 -2.78
CA PHE A 178 7.42 -7.76 -2.66
C PHE A 178 8.61 -7.70 -3.61
N PHE A 179 9.49 -8.70 -3.56
CA PHE A 179 10.71 -8.74 -4.37
C PHE A 179 10.42 -8.84 -5.87
N ARG A 180 9.41 -9.62 -6.27
CA ARG A 180 8.90 -9.68 -7.64
C ARG A 180 8.43 -8.32 -8.13
N THR A 181 7.71 -7.59 -7.29
CA THR A 181 7.21 -6.24 -7.62
C THR A 181 8.36 -5.25 -7.78
N CYS A 182 9.34 -5.22 -6.87
CA CYS A 182 10.53 -4.39 -7.00
C CYS A 182 11.32 -4.73 -8.28
N SER A 183 11.49 -6.02 -8.58
CA SER A 183 12.16 -6.50 -9.77
C SER A 183 11.43 -6.07 -11.06
N ALA A 184 10.10 -6.10 -11.06
CA ALA A 184 9.30 -5.61 -12.18
C ALA A 184 9.45 -4.09 -12.38
N LEU A 185 9.47 -3.32 -11.28
CA LEU A 185 9.71 -1.88 -11.34
C LEU A 185 11.10 -1.55 -11.89
N LEU A 186 12.17 -2.16 -11.37
CA LEU A 186 13.55 -1.87 -11.81
C LEU A 186 13.81 -2.21 -13.27
N ARG A 187 13.06 -3.15 -13.86
CA ARG A 187 13.15 -3.45 -15.31
C ARG A 187 12.55 -2.36 -16.19
N SER A 188 11.74 -1.46 -15.64
CA SER A 188 11.10 -0.40 -16.42
C SER A 188 12.06 0.75 -16.68
N SER A 189 12.39 0.97 -17.96
CA SER A 189 13.21 2.11 -18.42
C SER A 189 12.58 3.50 -18.21
N LYS A 190 11.33 3.57 -17.72
CA LYS A 190 10.57 4.82 -17.55
C LYS A 190 10.60 5.39 -16.12
N LEU A 191 11.31 4.75 -15.19
CA LEU A 191 11.43 5.24 -13.82
C LEU A 191 12.35 6.47 -13.78
N ASP A 192 11.87 7.55 -13.20
CA ASP A 192 12.71 8.69 -12.87
C ASP A 192 13.59 8.39 -11.64
N VAL A 193 14.62 9.22 -11.47
CA VAL A 193 15.62 9.06 -10.40
C VAL A 193 14.99 9.12 -9.01
N GLN A 194 14.01 9.99 -8.78
CA GLN A 194 13.39 10.13 -7.45
C GLN A 194 12.62 8.88 -7.04
N ILE A 195 11.88 8.27 -7.96
CA ILE A 195 11.21 6.99 -7.71
C ILE A 195 12.23 5.87 -7.47
N LEU A 196 13.31 5.85 -8.24
CA LEU A 196 14.37 4.87 -8.09
C LEU A 196 15.04 4.97 -6.71
N GLU A 197 15.33 6.19 -6.26
CA GLU A 197 15.87 6.46 -4.92
C GLU A 197 14.97 5.91 -3.81
N LYS A 198 13.66 6.21 -3.87
CA LYS A 198 12.68 5.69 -2.90
C LYS A 198 12.67 4.17 -2.84
N LEU A 199 12.68 3.51 -4.01
CA LEU A 199 12.74 2.06 -4.11
C LEU A 199 14.06 1.50 -3.57
N CYS A 200 15.19 2.16 -3.86
CA CYS A 200 16.50 1.77 -3.39
C CYS A 200 16.65 1.90 -1.87
N VAL A 201 15.99 2.86 -1.21
CA VAL A 201 15.95 2.94 0.27
C VAL A 201 15.29 1.69 0.87
N LEU A 202 14.15 1.25 0.32
CA LEU A 202 13.48 0.03 0.77
C LEU A 202 14.36 -1.21 0.57
N LEU A 203 14.94 -1.36 -0.62
CA LEU A 203 15.85 -2.46 -0.95
C LEU A 203 17.13 -2.43 -0.09
N GLN A 204 17.64 -1.25 0.23
CA GLN A 204 18.78 -1.08 1.13
C GLN A 204 18.46 -1.63 2.52
N LYS A 205 17.31 -1.31 3.11
CA LYS A 205 16.90 -1.88 4.41
C LYS A 205 16.77 -3.40 4.33
N LEU A 206 16.10 -3.92 3.30
CA LEU A 206 15.89 -5.36 3.12
C LEU A 206 17.19 -6.14 2.85
N SER A 207 18.17 -5.51 2.19
CA SER A 207 19.47 -6.15 1.89
C SER A 207 20.30 -6.46 3.15
N ARG A 208 20.03 -5.78 4.27
CA ARG A 208 20.69 -6.04 5.56
C ARG A 208 20.23 -7.36 6.20
N ILE A 209 19.05 -7.86 5.80
CA ILE A 209 18.48 -9.09 6.35
C ILE A 209 19.10 -10.29 5.64
N LYS A 210 19.87 -11.10 6.38
CA LYS A 210 20.63 -12.23 5.82
C LYS A 210 19.74 -13.24 5.06
N SER A 211 18.54 -13.54 5.57
CA SER A 211 17.61 -14.47 4.93
C SER A 211 17.09 -13.98 3.58
N ASN A 212 17.09 -12.66 3.34
CA ASN A 212 16.60 -12.07 2.09
C ASN A 212 17.58 -12.18 0.92
N LYS A 213 18.85 -12.55 1.15
CA LYS A 213 19.84 -12.68 0.06
C LYS A 213 19.36 -13.61 -1.06
N LYS A 214 18.72 -14.73 -0.70
CA LYS A 214 18.11 -15.66 -1.67
C LYS A 214 17.01 -15.01 -2.51
N MET A 215 16.25 -14.06 -1.96
CA MET A 215 15.22 -13.33 -2.72
C MET A 215 15.86 -12.31 -3.68
N PHE A 216 16.94 -11.63 -3.29
CA PHE A 216 17.71 -10.78 -4.20
C PHE A 216 18.30 -11.57 -5.39
N GLU A 217 18.71 -12.82 -5.14
CA GLU A 217 19.17 -13.76 -6.17
C GLU A 217 18.03 -14.23 -7.06
N LEU A 218 16.97 -14.79 -6.46
CA LEU A 218 15.81 -15.36 -7.16
C LEU A 218 15.16 -14.38 -8.15
N PHE A 219 15.12 -13.09 -7.80
CA PHE A 219 14.50 -12.05 -8.64
C PHE A 219 15.51 -11.20 -9.42
N ASN A 220 16.79 -11.64 -9.51
CA ASN A 220 17.88 -10.98 -10.23
C ASN A 220 18.11 -9.50 -9.83
N LEU A 221 17.71 -9.12 -8.62
CA LEU A 221 17.84 -7.74 -8.15
C LEU A 221 19.30 -7.34 -7.98
N HIS A 222 20.16 -8.28 -7.57
CA HIS A 222 21.60 -8.05 -7.43
C HIS A 222 22.25 -7.58 -8.75
N GLN A 223 21.93 -8.23 -9.88
CA GLN A 223 22.41 -7.84 -11.21
C GLN A 223 21.85 -6.49 -11.64
N MET A 224 20.54 -6.26 -11.46
CA MET A 224 19.92 -4.97 -11.79
C MET A 224 20.55 -3.81 -11.02
N ILE A 225 20.84 -4.01 -9.74
CA ILE A 225 21.47 -3.00 -8.88
C ILE A 225 22.92 -2.73 -9.31
N GLN A 226 23.67 -3.75 -9.73
CA GLN A 226 25.01 -3.57 -10.28
C GLN A 226 24.99 -2.75 -11.58
N GLU A 227 24.05 -3.07 -12.48
CA GLU A 227 23.91 -2.34 -13.74
C GLU A 227 23.47 -0.89 -13.50
N LEU A 228 22.46 -0.67 -12.63
CA LEU A 228 22.04 0.67 -12.24
C LEU A 228 23.18 1.48 -11.63
N HIS A 229 24.01 0.87 -10.78
CA HIS A 229 25.19 1.54 -10.24
C HIS A 229 26.22 1.89 -11.32
N ARG A 230 26.37 1.04 -12.34
CA ARG A 230 27.32 1.28 -13.44
C ARG A 230 26.88 2.45 -14.33
N THR A 231 25.56 2.63 -14.50
CA THR A 231 24.98 3.64 -15.39
C THR A 231 24.42 4.87 -14.68
N ALA A 232 24.40 4.91 -13.35
CA ALA A 232 23.90 6.05 -12.58
C ALA A 232 24.74 7.31 -12.83
N ASN A 233 24.08 8.47 -12.87
CA ASN A 233 24.79 9.74 -12.91
C ASN A 233 25.52 9.95 -11.56
N PRO A 234 26.83 10.23 -11.55
CA PRO A 234 27.56 10.53 -10.33
C PRO A 234 26.97 11.67 -9.49
N ASP A 235 26.25 12.61 -10.12
CA ASP A 235 25.58 13.71 -9.44
C ASP A 235 24.36 13.26 -8.61
N ASP A 236 23.81 12.07 -8.90
CA ASP A 236 22.73 11.45 -8.12
C ASP A 236 23.30 10.79 -6.86
N ALA A 237 23.91 11.59 -5.99
CA ALA A 237 24.68 11.12 -4.83
C ALA A 237 23.84 10.23 -3.90
N PHE A 238 22.58 10.57 -3.66
CA PHE A 238 21.70 9.81 -2.78
C PHE A 238 21.38 8.42 -3.35
N LEU A 239 21.07 8.33 -4.65
CA LEU A 239 20.93 7.05 -5.34
C LEU A 239 22.22 6.22 -5.25
N CYS A 240 23.37 6.82 -5.56
CA CYS A 240 24.67 6.15 -5.54
C CYS A 240 25.01 5.58 -4.15
N ILE A 241 24.73 6.33 -3.06
CA ILE A 241 24.93 5.88 -1.67
C ILE A 241 24.09 4.64 -1.36
N ASN A 242 22.82 4.64 -1.77
CA ASN A 242 21.91 3.52 -1.53
C ASN A 242 22.34 2.28 -2.32
N LEU A 243 22.70 2.43 -3.60
CA LEU A 243 23.18 1.34 -4.44
C LEU A 243 24.46 0.71 -3.89
N ASN A 244 25.43 1.53 -3.44
CA ASN A 244 26.64 1.05 -2.80
C ASN A 244 26.36 0.28 -1.52
N SER A 245 25.47 0.80 -0.68
CA SER A 245 25.05 0.13 0.55
C SER A 245 24.44 -1.25 0.27
N ILE A 246 23.55 -1.37 -0.73
CA ILE A 246 22.96 -2.66 -1.09
C ILE A 246 24.05 -3.63 -1.56
N ARG A 247 24.96 -3.18 -2.44
CA ARG A 247 26.06 -4.00 -2.94
C ARG A 247 26.94 -4.52 -1.81
N LEU A 248 27.27 -3.69 -0.83
CA LEU A 248 28.05 -4.09 0.35
C LEU A 248 27.31 -5.14 1.18
N ASN A 249 26.03 -4.93 1.49
CA ASN A 249 25.24 -5.87 2.31
C ASN A 249 25.08 -7.24 1.63
N LEU A 250 24.96 -7.25 0.31
CA LEU A 250 24.87 -8.47 -0.49
C LEU A 250 26.23 -9.16 -0.71
N GLY A 251 27.35 -8.52 -0.34
CA GLY A 251 28.69 -9.08 -0.57
C GLY A 251 29.14 -8.98 -2.03
N LEU A 252 28.58 -8.04 -2.79
CA LEU A 252 28.88 -7.82 -4.22
C LEU A 252 30.10 -6.90 -4.44
N SER A 253 30.86 -6.60 -3.38
CA SER A 253 32.08 -5.80 -3.47
C SER A 253 33.26 -6.72 -3.79
N ARG A 254 33.74 -6.63 -5.04
CA ARG A 254 34.94 -7.26 -5.64
C ARG A 254 35.44 -8.56 -4.99
N SER A 255 35.03 -9.69 -5.58
CA SER A 255 35.83 -10.92 -5.66
C SER A 255 36.89 -10.83 -6.78
N ASN A 256 37.62 -9.71 -6.92
CA ASN A 256 38.56 -9.47 -8.03
C ASN A 256 39.93 -8.98 -7.56
N SER A 257 40.53 -9.61 -6.56
CA SER A 257 41.93 -9.34 -6.20
C SER A 257 42.57 -10.45 -5.35
N LEU A 258 42.66 -11.70 -5.85
CA LEU A 258 43.53 -12.75 -5.27
C LEU A 258 43.67 -14.03 -6.15
N THR A 259 43.86 -13.88 -7.46
CA THR A 259 44.34 -15.01 -8.31
C THR A 259 45.16 -14.48 -9.49
N CYS A 260 46.23 -13.72 -9.23
CA CYS A 260 47.32 -13.60 -10.21
C CYS A 260 48.55 -12.92 -9.58
N SER A 261 49.35 -13.68 -8.81
CA SER A 261 50.79 -13.44 -8.64
C SER A 261 51.34 -14.40 -7.59
N LEU A 262 51.87 -15.55 -8.03
CA LEU A 262 53.07 -16.21 -7.50
C LEU A 262 53.20 -17.59 -8.16
N SER A 263 53.71 -17.57 -9.39
CA SER A 263 54.38 -18.71 -10.02
C SER A 263 55.35 -18.14 -11.06
N THR A 264 56.52 -17.75 -10.56
CA THR A 264 57.85 -17.85 -11.20
C THR A 264 58.87 -17.49 -10.14
#